data_AF-A0A0D7ARI2-F1
#
_entry.id   AF-A0A0D7ARI2-F1
#
_cell.length_a   1.000
_cell.length_b   1.000
_cell.length_c   1.000
_cell.angle_alpha   90.00
_cell.angle_beta   90.00
_cell.angle_gamma   90.00
#
_symmetry.space_group_name_H-M   'P 1'
#
loop_
_entity.id
_entity.type
_entity.pdbx_description
1 polymer ?
#
loop_
_entity_poly.entity_id
_entity_poly.type
_entity_poly.pdbx_seq_one_letter_code
_entity_poly.pdbx_strand_id
1 'polypeptide(L)'
;MVKNIPNKMTDKDLIQFISKVCPRKIDFLYLRMDFNNGCNVGYAFVNFINVQDLLLFAKKRLGTKWNLFSSEKVLQMSYANYQGKEALVEKFKNSCIMDERESWRPKIFYSDPGPDQGLPEPFPAPTHLRRKERSSHNRGALFAPGTSAGS
;
A
#
# COMPACT_ATOMS: atom_id res chain seq x y z
N MET A 1 0.78 -7.65 0.86
CA MET A 1 0.15 -6.88 1.95
C MET A 1 1.05 -6.89 3.16
N VAL A 2 1.41 -5.71 3.67
CA VAL A 2 2.16 -5.53 4.93
C VAL A 2 1.15 -5.21 6.03
N LYS A 3 1.22 -5.93 7.15
CA LYS A 3 0.23 -5.91 8.24
C LYS A 3 0.88 -5.53 9.57
N ASN A 4 0.03 -5.23 10.55
CA ASN A 4 0.39 -4.81 11.91
C ASN A 4 1.20 -3.51 11.95
N ILE A 5 0.97 -2.59 11.02
CA ILE A 5 1.65 -1.30 10.96
C ILE A 5 1.26 -0.44 12.19
N PRO A 6 2.19 0.27 12.85
CA PRO A 6 1.86 1.23 13.90
C PRO A 6 0.98 2.35 13.35
N ASN A 7 -0.14 2.66 14.00
CA ASN A 7 -1.17 3.56 13.46
C ASN A 7 -0.70 4.99 13.17
N LYS A 8 0.38 5.44 13.85
CA LYS A 8 1.00 6.76 13.66
C LYS A 8 1.97 6.81 12.48
N MET A 9 2.35 5.66 11.93
CA MET A 9 3.27 5.58 10.80
C MET A 9 2.63 6.19 9.55
N THR A 10 3.38 7.01 8.84
CA THR A 10 2.98 7.60 7.56
C THR A 10 3.43 6.74 6.39
N ASP A 11 2.90 7.05 5.20
CA ASP A 11 3.38 6.55 3.92
C ASP A 11 4.89 6.80 3.72
N LYS A 12 5.37 8.00 4.09
CA LYS A 12 6.78 8.39 4.02
C LYS A 12 7.64 7.54 4.95
N ASP A 13 7.21 7.35 6.19
CA ASP A 13 7.90 6.49 7.15
C ASP A 13 8.00 5.05 6.61
N LEU A 14 6.92 4.55 6.00
CA LEU A 14 6.89 3.18 5.46
C LEU A 14 7.82 3.02 4.25
N ILE A 15 7.83 4.01 3.34
CA ILE A 15 8.77 4.06 2.21
C ILE A 15 10.21 4.06 2.74
N GLN A 16 10.52 4.89 3.74
CA GLN A 16 11.85 4.95 4.33
C GLN A 16 12.23 3.64 5.02
N PHE A 17 11.29 3.01 5.73
CA PHE A 17 11.51 1.71 6.38
C PHE A 17 11.86 0.61 5.36
N ILE A 18 11.14 0.57 4.23
CA ILE A 18 11.41 -0.37 3.13
C ILE A 18 12.76 -0.04 2.47
N SER A 19 13.03 1.24 2.24
CA SER A 19 14.26 1.71 1.57
C SER A 19 15.54 1.37 2.34
N LYS A 20 15.47 1.19 3.66
CA LYS A 20 16.60 0.68 4.48
C LYS A 20 17.06 -0.73 4.09
N VAL A 21 16.21 -1.50 3.40
CA VAL A 21 16.51 -2.88 2.96
C VAL A 21 16.52 -3.00 1.45
N CYS A 22 15.53 -2.41 0.79
CA CYS A 22 15.28 -2.50 -0.64
C CYS A 22 15.06 -1.08 -1.23
N PRO A 23 16.13 -0.27 -1.38
CA PRO A 23 16.01 1.10 -1.87
C PRO A 23 15.54 1.12 -3.33
N ARG A 24 14.49 1.90 -3.64
CA ARG A 24 13.93 2.05 -4.99
C ARG A 24 13.48 0.72 -5.65
N LYS A 25 13.04 -0.27 -4.87
CA LYS A 25 12.61 -1.60 -5.37
C LYS A 25 11.12 -1.87 -5.29
N ILE A 26 10.32 -0.82 -5.06
CA ILE A 26 8.86 -0.90 -5.07
C ILE A 26 8.32 0.02 -6.15
N ASP A 27 7.21 -0.36 -6.75
CA ASP A 27 6.53 0.40 -7.80
C ASP A 27 5.06 0.72 -7.49
N PHE A 28 4.57 0.25 -6.35
CA PHE A 28 3.28 0.62 -5.79
C PHE A 28 3.32 0.61 -4.26
N LEU A 29 2.74 1.64 -3.63
CA LEU A 29 2.50 1.68 -2.19
C LEU A 29 1.18 2.38 -1.87
N TYR A 30 0.34 1.74 -1.05
CA TYR A 30 -0.85 2.34 -0.48
C TYR A 30 -0.98 1.95 0.99
N LEU A 31 -0.75 2.92 1.89
CA LEU A 31 -1.05 2.80 3.30
C LEU A 31 -2.52 3.20 3.52
N ARG A 32 -3.34 2.26 3.99
CA ARG A 32 -4.77 2.53 4.16
C ARG A 32 -4.99 3.39 5.41
N MET A 33 -5.75 4.48 5.24
CA MET A 33 -6.03 5.45 6.28
C MET A 33 -7.47 5.34 6.78
N ASP A 34 -7.66 5.58 8.07
CA ASP A 34 -8.93 5.94 8.68
C ASP A 34 -9.10 7.45 8.58
N PHE A 35 -10.09 7.88 7.79
CA PHE A 35 -10.31 9.30 7.52
C PHE A 35 -10.85 10.06 8.72
N ASN A 36 -11.55 9.38 9.63
CA ASN A 36 -12.14 10.01 10.81
C ASN A 36 -11.07 10.25 11.87
N ASN A 37 -10.21 9.25 12.10
CA ASN A 37 -9.21 9.28 13.16
C ASN A 37 -7.85 9.83 12.72
N GLY A 38 -7.66 10.07 11.42
CA GLY A 38 -6.43 10.66 10.90
C GLY A 38 -5.22 9.72 10.89
N CYS A 39 -5.41 8.43 11.20
CA CYS A 39 -4.35 7.43 11.40
C CYS A 39 -4.47 6.26 10.41
N ASN A 40 -3.43 5.45 10.26
CA ASN A 40 -3.56 4.26 9.40
C ASN A 40 -4.34 3.14 10.10
N VAL A 41 -4.97 2.25 9.32
CA VAL A 41 -5.74 1.11 9.85
C VAL A 41 -4.88 -0.14 10.11
N GLY A 42 -3.56 0.00 10.10
CA GLY A 42 -2.61 -1.07 10.46
C GLY A 42 -2.14 -1.95 9.29
N TYR A 43 -2.43 -1.60 8.04
CA TYR A 43 -1.89 -2.32 6.90
C TYR A 43 -1.69 -1.46 5.64
N ALA A 44 -0.84 -1.97 4.76
CA ALA A 44 -0.53 -1.38 3.46
C ALA A 44 -0.47 -2.42 2.34
N PHE A 45 -0.77 -1.98 1.13
CA PHE A 45 -0.43 -2.68 -0.10
C PHE A 45 0.91 -2.16 -0.61
N VAL A 46 1.82 -3.07 -0.90
CA VAL A 46 3.15 -2.77 -1.43
C VAL A 46 3.43 -3.77 -2.53
N ASN A 47 3.80 -3.28 -3.71
CA ASN A 47 4.27 -4.11 -4.82
C ASN A 47 5.78 -3.89 -4.98
N PHE A 48 6.53 -4.99 -4.99
CA PHE A 48 7.96 -4.97 -5.28
C PHE A 48 8.14 -5.19 -6.78
N ILE A 49 9.13 -4.50 -7.38
CA ILE A 49 9.45 -4.63 -8.81
C ILE A 49 9.88 -6.07 -9.12
N ASN A 50 10.76 -6.63 -8.27
CA ASN A 50 11.23 -8.01 -8.42
C ASN A 50 10.88 -8.86 -7.19
N VAL A 51 10.56 -10.13 -7.44
CA VAL A 51 10.32 -11.13 -6.38
C VAL A 51 11.54 -11.29 -5.46
N GLN A 52 12.75 -11.17 -6.00
CA GLN A 52 13.98 -11.28 -5.20
C GLN A 52 14.09 -10.19 -4.13
N ASP A 53 13.67 -8.97 -4.44
CA ASP A 53 13.64 -7.85 -3.50
C ASP A 53 12.58 -8.07 -2.41
N LEU A 54 11.41 -8.62 -2.77
CA LEU A 54 10.39 -9.04 -1.82
C LEU A 54 10.91 -10.10 -0.84
N LEU A 55 11.61 -11.13 -1.35
CA LEU A 55 12.19 -12.20 -0.53
C LEU A 55 13.27 -11.67 0.42
N LEU A 56 14.13 -10.79 -0.08
CA LEU A 56 15.15 -10.10 0.73
C LEU A 56 14.51 -9.30 1.86
N PHE A 57 13.47 -8.51 1.55
CA PHE A 57 12.74 -7.73 2.54
C PHE A 57 12.08 -8.64 3.59
N ALA A 58 11.38 -9.69 3.15
CA ALA A 58 10.73 -10.65 4.04
C ALA A 58 11.74 -11.30 4.98
N LYS A 59 12.88 -11.78 4.47
CA LYS A 59 13.94 -12.40 5.28
C LYS A 59 14.49 -11.45 6.36
N LYS A 60 14.59 -10.15 6.09
CA LYS A 60 15.13 -9.18 7.05
C LYS A 60 14.11 -8.61 8.04
N ARG A 61 12.83 -8.55 7.66
CA ARG A 61 11.82 -7.76 8.41
C ARG A 61 10.63 -8.57 8.91
N LEU A 62 10.28 -9.69 8.28
CA LEU A 62 9.15 -10.50 8.69
C LEU A 62 9.37 -11.03 10.12
N GLY A 63 8.36 -10.89 10.99
CA GLY A 63 8.45 -11.33 12.39
C GLY A 63 9.26 -10.40 13.30
N THR A 64 9.75 -9.27 12.80
CA THR A 64 10.46 -8.28 13.63
C THR A 64 9.51 -7.23 14.20
N LYS A 65 9.82 -6.70 15.39
CA LYS A 65 9.11 -5.54 15.95
C LYS A 65 9.38 -4.30 15.12
N TRP A 66 8.40 -3.41 14.99
CA TRP A 66 8.59 -2.15 14.27
C TRP A 66 9.59 -1.22 14.97
N ASN A 67 9.68 -1.29 16.31
CA ASN A 67 10.56 -0.46 17.14
C ASN A 67 10.42 1.05 16.85
N LEU A 68 9.23 1.48 16.46
CA LEU A 68 8.86 2.86 16.17
C LEU A 68 7.61 3.20 16.97
N PHE A 69 7.53 4.44 17.46
CA PHE A 69 6.38 4.97 18.21
C PHE A 69 6.01 4.14 19.46
N SER A 70 6.99 3.53 20.12
CA SER A 70 6.79 2.60 21.24
C SER A 70 5.83 1.44 20.93
N SER A 71 5.71 1.08 19.64
CA SER A 71 4.81 0.02 19.22
C SER A 71 5.46 -1.35 19.44
N GLU A 72 4.77 -2.21 20.19
CA GLU A 72 5.13 -3.61 20.37
C GLU A 72 4.68 -4.50 19.19
N LYS A 73 3.99 -3.92 18.20
CA LYS A 73 3.50 -4.66 17.04
C LYS A 73 4.65 -5.33 16.30
N VAL A 74 4.36 -6.53 15.79
CA VAL A 74 5.29 -7.33 15.00
C VAL A 74 4.86 -7.32 13.54
N LEU A 75 5.79 -6.99 12.64
CA LEU A 75 5.53 -6.92 11.20
C LEU A 75 5.12 -8.29 10.67
N GLN A 76 3.98 -8.31 9.99
CA GLN A 76 3.47 -9.49 9.28
C GLN A 76 3.29 -9.18 7.80
N MET A 77 3.32 -10.21 6.97
CA MET A 77 3.06 -10.10 5.53
C MET A 77 2.12 -11.22 5.07
N SER A 78 1.34 -10.94 4.03
CA SER A 78 0.57 -11.93 3.29
C SER A 78 0.44 -11.48 1.84
N TYR A 79 0.14 -12.42 0.95
CA TYR A 79 -0.24 -12.07 -0.42
C TYR A 79 -1.53 -11.23 -0.40
N ALA A 80 -1.64 -10.31 -1.35
CA ALA A 80 -2.83 -9.50 -1.55
C ALA A 80 -3.73 -10.17 -2.61
N ASN A 81 -5.04 -9.97 -2.53
CA ASN A 81 -5.96 -10.54 -3.52
C ASN A 81 -5.72 -9.98 -4.94
N TYR A 82 -5.23 -8.74 -5.03
CA TYR A 82 -4.80 -8.13 -6.29
C TYR A 82 -3.27 -8.14 -6.33
N GLN A 83 -2.70 -8.71 -7.39
CA GLN A 83 -1.26 -8.88 -7.59
C GLN A 83 -0.81 -8.06 -8.82
N GLY A 84 0.37 -7.43 -8.73
CA GLY A 84 0.94 -6.61 -9.80
C GLY A 84 0.51 -5.14 -9.77
N LYS A 85 1.36 -4.26 -10.32
CA LYS A 85 1.17 -2.81 -10.34
C LYS A 85 -0.07 -2.42 -11.14
N GLU A 86 -0.27 -3.01 -12.32
CA GLU A 86 -1.37 -2.69 -13.24
C GLU A 86 -2.73 -2.98 -12.59
N ALA A 87 -2.87 -4.15 -11.97
CA ALA A 87 -4.10 -4.53 -11.28
C ALA A 87 -4.41 -3.62 -10.09
N LEU A 88 -3.38 -3.20 -9.34
CA LEU A 88 -3.52 -2.24 -8.25
C LEU A 88 -3.90 -0.85 -8.76
N VAL A 89 -3.25 -0.36 -9.81
CA VAL A 89 -3.58 0.92 -10.44
C VAL A 89 -5.02 0.93 -10.96
N GLU A 90 -5.44 -0.12 -11.68
CA GLU A 90 -6.81 -0.27 -12.17
C GLU A 90 -7.84 -0.22 -11.03
N LYS A 91 -7.52 -0.86 -9.90
CA LYS A 91 -8.36 -0.88 -8.71
C LYS A 91 -8.53 0.50 -8.09
N PHE A 92 -7.46 1.30 -8.05
CA PHE A 92 -7.47 2.58 -7.33
C PHE A 92 -7.77 3.79 -8.21
N LYS A 93 -7.48 3.76 -9.52
CA LYS A 93 -7.69 4.91 -10.42
C LYS A 93 -9.13 5.40 -10.47
N ASN A 94 -10.09 4.50 -10.23
CA ASN A 94 -11.53 4.81 -10.21
C ASN A 94 -12.11 4.80 -8.78
N SER A 95 -11.28 4.87 -7.75
CA SER A 95 -11.70 4.89 -6.34
C SER A 95 -11.74 6.32 -5.80
N CYS A 96 -12.69 6.61 -4.91
CA CYS A 96 -12.84 7.90 -4.25
C CYS A 96 -11.60 8.29 -3.42
N ILE A 97 -10.72 7.34 -3.08
CA ILE A 97 -9.44 7.65 -2.41
C ILE A 97 -8.60 8.64 -3.21
N MET A 98 -8.74 8.67 -4.54
CA MET A 98 -8.00 9.59 -5.40
C MET A 98 -8.44 11.05 -5.24
N ASP A 99 -9.58 11.32 -4.61
CA ASP A 99 -10.06 12.67 -4.28
C ASP A 99 -9.63 13.13 -2.87
N GLU A 100 -9.12 12.22 -2.04
CA GLU A 100 -8.65 12.53 -0.69
C GLU A 100 -7.33 13.32 -0.72
N ARG A 101 -6.80 13.74 0.44
CA ARG A 101 -5.49 14.42 0.50
C ARG A 101 -4.36 13.55 -0.05
N GLU A 102 -3.38 14.16 -0.71
CA GLU A 102 -2.30 13.46 -1.44
C GLU A 102 -1.52 12.45 -0.58
N SER A 103 -1.24 12.79 0.69
CA SER A 103 -0.56 11.89 1.63
C SER A 103 -1.34 10.61 1.93
N TRP A 104 -2.64 10.58 1.64
CA TRP A 104 -3.50 9.41 1.83
C TRP A 104 -3.75 8.62 0.56
N ARG A 105 -3.31 9.14 -0.59
CA ARG A 105 -3.49 8.47 -1.88
C ARG A 105 -2.47 7.34 -2.06
N PRO A 106 -2.83 6.30 -2.83
CA PRO A 106 -1.87 5.37 -3.38
C PRO A 106 -0.76 6.09 -4.16
N LYS A 107 0.45 5.54 -4.09
CA LYS A 107 1.64 6.05 -4.77
C LYS A 107 2.14 4.98 -5.72
N ILE A 108 2.57 5.42 -6.89
CA ILE A 108 3.25 4.58 -7.87
C ILE A 108 4.64 5.13 -8.15
N PHE A 109 5.52 4.24 -8.59
CA PHE A 109 6.90 4.55 -8.95
C PHE A 109 7.26 3.86 -10.25
N TYR A 110 8.19 4.43 -11.02
CA TYR A 110 8.61 3.83 -12.28
C TYR A 110 9.20 2.43 -12.05
N SER A 111 8.70 1.44 -12.80
CA SER A 111 9.15 0.04 -12.69
C SER A 111 10.34 -0.24 -13.61
N ASP A 112 10.42 0.46 -14.74
CA ASP A 112 11.39 0.21 -15.80
C ASP A 112 12.83 0.39 -15.30
N PRO A 113 13.76 -0.51 -15.66
CA PRO A 113 15.18 -0.34 -15.36
C PRO A 113 15.69 0.95 -15.99
N GLY A 114 16.26 1.83 -15.18
CA GLY A 114 16.75 3.12 -15.65
C GLY A 114 17.08 4.08 -14.51
N PRO A 115 17.53 5.31 -14.84
CA PRO A 115 17.81 6.33 -13.84
C PRO A 115 16.60 6.60 -12.95
N ASP A 116 15.40 6.53 -13.54
CA ASP A 116 14.13 6.87 -12.88
C ASP A 116 13.49 5.70 -12.11
N GLN A 117 14.04 4.48 -12.19
CA GLN A 117 13.45 3.31 -11.52
C GLN A 117 13.23 3.57 -10.02
N GLY A 118 12.00 3.43 -9.54
CA GLY A 118 11.65 3.68 -8.14
C GLY A 118 11.54 5.15 -7.75
N LEU A 119 11.62 6.09 -8.70
CA LEU A 119 11.22 7.49 -8.49
C LEU A 119 9.68 7.63 -8.60
N PRO A 120 9.08 8.63 -7.94
CA PRO A 120 7.64 8.86 -7.99
C PRO A 120 7.12 9.04 -9.42
N GLU A 121 6.03 8.35 -9.73
CA GLU A 121 5.33 8.43 -11.00
C GLU A 121 3.91 9.00 -10.78
N PRO A 122 3.41 9.88 -11.66
CA PRO A 122 2.07 10.45 -11.54
C PRO A 122 1.00 9.37 -11.76
N PHE A 123 -0.01 9.35 -10.88
CA PHE A 123 -1.11 8.38 -10.99
C PHE A 123 -1.94 8.63 -12.27
N PRO A 124 -2.28 7.59 -13.06
CA PRO A 124 -3.03 7.77 -14.29
C PRO A 124 -4.45 8.28 -14.04
N ALA A 125 -4.98 9.01 -15.02
CA ALA A 125 -6.31 9.63 -14.94
C ALA A 125 -7.45 8.59 -14.82
N PRO A 126 -8.56 8.92 -14.13
CA PRO A 126 -9.73 8.06 -14.08
C PRO A 126 -10.33 7.83 -15.48
N THR A 127 -10.76 6.61 -15.75
CA THR A 127 -11.37 6.23 -17.03
C THR A 127 -12.87 5.92 -16.89
N HIS A 128 -13.38 5.70 -15.67
CA HIS A 128 -14.77 5.33 -15.43
C HIS A 128 -15.41 6.08 -14.25
N LEU A 129 -16.10 7.17 -14.55
CA LEU A 129 -16.76 8.05 -13.55
C LEU A 129 -17.84 7.33 -12.72
N ARG A 130 -18.67 6.46 -13.33
CA ARG A 130 -19.70 5.69 -12.62
C ARG A 130 -19.16 4.66 -11.60
N ARG A 131 -17.89 4.22 -11.75
CA ARG A 131 -17.23 3.37 -10.72
C ARG A 131 -16.78 4.22 -9.53
N LYS A 132 -16.36 5.46 -9.79
CA LYS A 132 -15.98 6.45 -8.78
C LYS A 132 -17.15 6.79 -7.85
N GLU A 133 -18.32 7.05 -8.41
CA GLU A 133 -19.56 7.32 -7.65
C GLU A 133 -20.00 6.16 -6.74
N ARG A 134 -19.81 4.92 -7.18
CA ARG A 134 -20.13 3.75 -6.33
C ARG A 134 -19.11 3.53 -5.21
N SER A 135 -17.85 3.89 -5.46
CA SER A 135 -16.79 3.76 -4.45
C SER A 135 -16.96 4.75 -3.28
N SER A 136 -17.51 5.95 -3.53
CA SER A 136 -17.77 6.93 -2.47
C SER A 136 -18.80 6.43 -1.46
N HIS A 137 -19.84 5.73 -1.92
CA HIS A 137 -20.86 5.11 -1.08
C HIS A 137 -20.32 3.94 -0.23
N ASN A 138 -19.24 3.28 -0.67
CA ASN A 138 -18.63 2.12 -0.01
C ASN A 138 -17.23 2.41 0.59
N ARG A 139 -16.96 3.65 1.02
CA ARG A 139 -15.65 4.11 1.55
C ARG A 139 -15.00 3.16 2.57
N GLY A 140 -15.79 2.54 3.44
CA GLY A 140 -15.32 1.59 4.46
C GLY A 140 -15.00 0.18 3.95
N ALA A 141 -15.55 -0.23 2.80
CA ALA A 141 -15.55 -1.61 2.33
C ALA A 141 -14.52 -1.93 1.24
N LEU A 142 -13.71 -0.96 0.80
CA LEU A 142 -12.73 -1.13 -0.29
C LEU A 142 -11.85 -2.38 -0.12
N PHE A 143 -11.60 -2.80 1.13
CA PHE A 143 -11.03 -4.08 1.51
C PHE A 143 -11.56 -4.54 2.88
N ALA A 144 -12.86 -4.82 3.00
CA ALA A 144 -13.30 -5.70 4.07
C ALA A 144 -12.60 -7.06 3.85
N PRO A 145 -11.97 -7.68 4.87
CA PRO A 145 -11.46 -9.04 4.72
C PRO A 145 -12.65 -9.91 4.30
N GLY A 146 -12.50 -10.65 3.21
CA GLY A 146 -13.56 -11.53 2.74
C GLY A 146 -13.96 -12.45 3.89
N THR A 147 -15.19 -12.33 4.38
CA THR A 147 -15.83 -13.43 5.08
C THR A 147 -15.99 -14.53 4.05
N SER A 148 -14.99 -15.40 3.94
CA SER A 148 -15.22 -16.75 3.46
C SER A 148 -16.16 -17.37 4.49
N ALA A 149 -17.46 -17.23 4.25
CA ALA A 149 -18.48 -18.04 4.89
C ALA A 149 -18.23 -19.48 4.38
N GLY A 150 -17.40 -20.20 5.12
CA GLY A 150 -17.30 -21.64 5.03
C GLY A 150 -18.33 -22.22 5.98
N SER A 151 -19.33 -22.87 5.42
CA SER A 151 -20.04 -24.10 5.84
C SER A 151 -21.41 -24.10 5.18
#